data_AF-A0A7C5PMM3-F1
#
_entry.id   AF-A0A7C5PMM3-F1
#
_cell.length_a   1.000
_cell.length_b   1.000
_cell.length_c   1.000
_cell.angle_alpha   90.00
_cell.angle_beta   90.00
_cell.angle_gamma   90.00
#
_symmetry.space_group_name_H-M   'P 1'
#
loop_
_entity.id
_entity.type
_entity.pdbx_description
1 polymer ?
#
loop_
_entity_poly.entity_id
_entity_poly.type
_entity_poly.pdbx_seq_one_letter_code
_entity_poly.pdbx_strand_id
1 'polypeptide(L)' 'MTKNIRSLAVYAVQVSGCLFTAVFLLAYILPFPADRVLHSEPVFRGLLAVLGSLFLALTLIA' A
#
# COMPACT_ATOMS: atom_id res chain seq x y z
N MET A 1 -2.39 -16.18 25.66
CA MET A 1 -1.33 -15.81 24.70
C MET A 1 -1.84 -15.40 23.31
N THR A 2 -3.00 -15.91 22.87
CA THR A 2 -3.61 -15.63 21.53
C THR A 2 -4.17 -14.21 21.33
N LYS A 3 -4.49 -13.47 22.41
CA LYS A 3 -5.05 -12.11 22.33
C LYS A 3 -4.05 -11.07 21.77
N ASN A 4 -2.77 -11.21 22.07
CA ASN A 4 -1.72 -10.28 21.60
C ASN A 4 -1.36 -10.47 20.11
N ILE A 5 -1.51 -11.69 19.59
CA ILE A 5 -1.19 -11.98 18.18
C ILE A 5 -2.25 -11.35 17.27
N ARG A 6 -3.52 -11.42 17.66
CA ARG A 6 -4.61 -10.77 16.93
C ARG A 6 -4.50 -9.25 16.94
N SER A 7 -4.09 -8.63 18.05
CA SER A 7 -3.89 -7.17 18.08
C SER A 7 -2.72 -6.75 17.20
N LEU A 8 -1.61 -7.51 17.20
CA LEU A 8 -0.46 -7.24 16.33
C LEU A 8 -0.84 -7.30 14.84
N ALA A 9 -1.62 -8.32 14.44
CA ALA A 9 -2.06 -8.47 13.06
C ALA A 9 -2.92 -7.29 12.59
N VAL A 10 -3.88 -6.86 13.43
CA VAL A 10 -4.72 -5.69 13.13
C VAL A 10 -3.90 -4.40 13.00
N TYR A 11 -2.90 -4.20 13.87
CA TYR A 11 -1.99 -3.05 13.75
C TYR A 11 -1.14 -3.11 12.48
N ALA A 12 -0.62 -4.30 12.13
CA ALA A 12 0.17 -4.48 10.91
C ALA A 12 -0.66 -4.17 9.65
N VAL A 13 -1.92 -4.59 9.62
CA VAL A 13 -2.86 -4.24 8.53
C VAL A 13 -3.10 -2.74 8.46
N GLN A 14 -3.39 -2.07 9.58
CA GLN A 14 -3.61 -0.62 9.59
C GLN A 14 -2.39 0.17 9.09
N VAL A 15 -1.19 -0.19 9.55
CA VAL A 15 0.06 0.48 9.14
C VAL A 15 0.34 0.26 7.65
N SER A 16 0.17 -0.97 7.16
CA SER A 16 0.39 -1.28 5.74
C SER A 16 -0.63 -0.60 4.82
N GLY A 17 -1.90 -0.50 5.24
CA GLY A 17 -2.92 0.25 4.51
C GLY A 17 -2.65 1.75 4.47
N CYS A 18 -2.14 2.31 5.57
CA CYS A 18 -1.74 3.71 5.65
C CYS A 18 -0.56 4.01 4.70
N LEU A 19 0.47 3.15 4.69
CA LEU A 19 1.60 3.25 3.77
C LEU A 19 1.18 3.13 2.30
N PHE A 20 0.32 2.15 1.97
CA PHE A 20 -0.19 1.97 0.61
C PHE A 20 -0.94 3.22 0.13
N THR A 21 -1.85 3.73 0.95
CA THR A 21 -2.66 4.91 0.64
C THR A 21 -1.79 6.15 0.48
N ALA A 22 -0.79 6.34 1.34
CA ALA A 22 0.16 7.44 1.24
C ALA A 22 0.97 7.38 -0.07
N VAL A 23 1.49 6.22 -0.47
CA VAL A 23 2.22 6.05 -1.74
C VAL A 23 1.31 6.33 -2.94
N PHE A 24 0.08 5.85 -2.91
CA PHE A 24 -0.90 6.09 -3.98
C PHE A 24 -1.26 7.58 -4.12
N LEU A 25 -1.53 8.25 -3.00
CA LEU A 25 -1.77 9.70 -2.97
C LEU A 25 -0.56 10.49 -3.43
N LEU A 26 0.64 10.11 -3.01
CA LEU A 26 1.88 10.74 -3.43
C LEU A 26 2.03 10.69 -4.96
N ALA A 27 1.70 9.54 -5.56
CA ALA A 27 1.73 9.33 -7.01
C ALA A 27 0.69 10.17 -7.78
N TYR A 28 -0.40 10.56 -7.12
CA TYR A 28 -1.45 11.42 -7.69
C TYR A 28 -1.17 12.91 -7.49
N ILE A 29 -0.57 13.27 -6.35
CA ILE A 29 -0.41 14.67 -5.94
C ILE A 29 0.90 15.27 -6.46
N LEU A 30 1.98 14.50 -6.56
CA LEU A 30 3.25 15.07 -7.03
C LEU A 30 3.13 15.46 -8.51
N PRO A 31 3.26 16.75 -8.85
CA PRO A 31 3.36 17.16 -10.24
C PRO A 31 4.74 16.73 -10.74
N PHE A 32 4.79 15.60 -11.44
CA PHE A 32 6.01 15.24 -12.17
C PHE A 32 6.11 16.16 -13.40
N PRO A 33 7.30 16.69 -13.73
CA PRO A 33 7.50 17.62 -14.85
C PRO A 33 7.42 16.94 -16.23
N ALA A 34 6.64 15.87 -16.36
CA ALA A 34 6.44 15.13 -17.59
C ALA A 34 4.94 15.03 -17.88
N ASP A 35 4.55 15.06 -19.15
CA ASP A 35 3.17 14.85 -19.64
C ASP A 35 2.60 13.45 -19.32
N ARG A 36 3.19 12.72 -18.37
CA ARG A 36 2.92 11.33 -18.03
C ARG A 36 2.46 11.24 -16.59
N VAL A 37 1.31 10.63 -16.39
CA VAL A 37 0.81 10.37 -15.03
C VAL A 37 1.56 9.18 -14.44
N LEU A 38 2.22 9.37 -13.30
CA LEU A 38 3.07 8.35 -12.64
C LEU A 38 2.39 6.99 -12.45
N HIS A 39 1.09 6.98 -12.12
CA HIS A 39 0.33 5.73 -11.98
C HIS A 39 0.17 4.96 -13.29
N SER A 40 0.41 5.60 -14.44
CA SER A 40 0.38 4.98 -15.76
C SER A 40 1.72 4.32 -16.12
N GLU A 41 2.80 4.68 -15.42
CA GLU A 41 4.13 4.15 -15.66
C GLU A 41 4.20 2.67 -15.22
N PRO A 42 4.66 1.75 -16.08
CA PRO A 42 4.60 0.31 -15.81
C PRO A 42 5.36 -0.10 -14.55
N VAL A 43 6.48 0.54 -14.26
CA VAL A 43 7.27 0.31 -13.03
C VAL A 43 6.47 0.69 -11.78
N PHE A 44 5.78 1.84 -11.83
CA PHE A 44 4.98 2.33 -10.72
C PHE A 44 3.73 1.47 -10.49
N ARG A 45 3.10 0.99 -11.57
CA ARG A 45 2.01 -0.02 -11.50
C ARG A 45 2.48 -1.32 -10.87
N GLY A 46 3.69 -1.78 -11.20
CA GLY A 46 4.30 -2.95 -10.58
C GLY A 46 4.46 -2.79 -9.07
N LEU A 47 5.02 -1.67 -8.63
CA LEU A 47 5.16 -1.32 -7.21
C LEU A 47 3.82 -1.25 -6.49
N LEU A 48 2.81 -0.59 -7.08
CA LEU A 48 1.46 -0.51 -6.52
C LEU A 48 0.79 -1.89 -6.43
N ALA A 49 0.96 -2.75 -7.44
CA ALA A 49 0.40 -4.10 -7.43
C ALA A 49 1.03 -4.96 -6.33
N VAL A 50 2.36 -4.88 -6.13
CA VAL A 50 3.06 -5.59 -5.06
C VAL A 50 2.62 -5.09 -3.68
N LEU A 51 2.58 -3.77 -3.46
CA LEU A 51 2.12 -3.21 -2.18
C LEU A 51 0.65 -3.53 -1.89
N GLY A 52 -0.23 -3.44 -2.91
CA GLY A 52 -1.65 -3.74 -2.77
C GLY A 52 -1.92 -5.22 -2.49
N SER A 53 -1.20 -6.14 -3.16
CA SER A 53 -1.31 -7.58 -2.90
C SER A 53 -0.75 -7.97 -1.53
N LEU A 54 0.33 -7.34 -1.07
CA LEU A 54 0.85 -7.54 0.27
C LEU A 54 -0.16 -7.09 1.34
N PHE A 55 -0.78 -5.92 1.14
CA PHE A 55 -1.83 -5.40 2.02
C PHE A 55 -3.06 -6.32 2.06
N LEU A 56 -3.50 -6.82 0.90
CA LEU A 56 -4.59 -7.78 0.81
C LEU A 56 -4.26 -9.08 1.57
N ALA A 57 -3.06 -9.62 1.38
CA ALA A 57 -2.61 -10.82 2.08
C ALA A 57 -2.59 -10.62 3.61
N LEU A 58 -2.05 -9.49 4.08
CA LEU A 58 -2.06 -9.14 5.51
C LEU A 58 -3.49 -9.04 6.06
N THR A 59 -4.41 -8.44 5.30
CA THR A 59 -5.81 -8.29 5.69
C THR A 59 -6.55 -9.64 5.78
N LEU A 60 -6.25 -10.57 4.88
CA LEU A 60 -6.87 -11.91 4.88
C LEU A 60 -6.34 -12.82 6.00
N ILE A 61 -5.12 -12.57 6.49
CA ILE A 61 -4.48 -13.35 7.55
C ILE A 61 -4.84 -12.83 8.95
N ALA A 62 -5.16 -11.53 9.07
CA ALA A 62 -5.49 -10.87 10.33
C ALA A 62 -6.88 -11.24 10.89
#